data_AF-A0A2S9JRV8-F1
#
_entry.id   AF-A0A2S9JRV8-F1
#
_cell.length_a   1.000
_cell.length_b   1.000
_cell.length_c   1.000
_cell.angle_alpha   90.00
_cell.angle_beta   90.00
_cell.angle_gamma   90.00
#
_symmetry.space_group_name_H-M   'P 1'
#
loop_
_entity.id
_entity.type
_entity.pdbx_description
1 polymer ?
#
loop_
_entity_poly.entity_id
_entity_poly.type
_entity_poly.pdbx_seq_one_letter_code
_entity_poly.pdbx_strand_id
1 'polypeptide(L)' 'MAFIALPLLIAFVYTLYHAVTNKNLTTYQRSLWILIIVLGSLLGWLLYWAIGKNGDARTRQRGNAA' A
#
# COMPACT_ATOMS: atom_id res chain seq x y z
N MET A 1 3.88 -10.62 -11.86
CA MET A 1 3.78 -9.31 -11.17
C MET A 1 2.46 -8.59 -11.48
N ALA A 2 2.11 -8.34 -12.74
CA ALA A 2 0.85 -7.67 -13.11
C ALA A 2 -0.43 -8.38 -12.62
N PHE A 3 -0.43 -9.73 -12.59
CA PHE A 3 -1.56 -10.53 -12.11
C PHE A 3 -1.94 -10.30 -10.63
N ILE A 4 -1.01 -9.80 -9.79
CA ILE A 4 -1.27 -9.49 -8.38
C ILE A 4 -1.55 -7.99 -8.21
N ALA A 5 -0.87 -7.14 -8.96
CA ALA A 5 -1.05 -5.70 -8.89
C ALA A 5 -2.46 -5.25 -9.30
N LEU A 6 -3.03 -5.88 -10.35
CA LEU A 6 -4.36 -5.54 -10.85
C LEU A 6 -5.48 -5.76 -9.82
N PRO A 7 -5.63 -6.94 -9.18
CA PRO A 7 -6.66 -7.13 -8.16
C PRO A 7 -6.46 -6.25 -6.93
N LEU A 8 -5.21 -5.98 -6.52
CA LEU A 8 -4.93 -5.04 -5.43
C LEU A 8 -5.36 -3.61 -5.76
N LEU A 9 -5.12 -3.17 -6.99
CA LEU A 9 -5.57 -1.86 -7.47
C LEU A 9 -7.10 -1.78 -7.50
N ILE A 10 -7.77 -2.82 -8.01
CA ILE A 10 -9.24 -2.90 -8.03
C ILE A 10 -9.80 -2.82 -6.60
N ALA A 11 -9.24 -3.60 -5.68
CA ALA A 11 -9.65 -3.58 -4.27
C ALA A 11 -9.48 -2.18 -3.67
N PHE A 12 -8.33 -1.54 -3.87
CA PHE A 12 -8.06 -0.20 -3.38
C PHE A 12 -9.07 0.83 -3.91
N VAL A 13 -9.31 0.85 -5.23
CA VAL A 13 -10.27 1.77 -5.86
C VAL A 13 -11.69 1.49 -5.36
N TYR A 14 -12.09 0.23 -5.26
CA TYR A 14 -13.39 -0.17 -4.74
C TYR A 14 -13.58 0.29 -3.29
N THR A 15 -12.59 0.08 -2.43
CA THR A 15 -12.67 0.47 -1.02
C THR A 15 -12.77 1.99 -0.88
N LEU A 16 -12.02 2.78 -1.67
CA LEU A 16 -12.16 4.23 -1.70
C LEU A 16 -13.56 4.67 -2.17
N TYR A 17 -14.04 4.10 -3.28
CA TYR A 17 -15.39 4.37 -3.78
C TYR A 17 -16.46 4.05 -2.72
N HIS A 18 -16.33 2.89 -2.07
CA HIS A 18 -17.27 2.47 -1.04
C HIS A 18 -17.21 3.41 0.17
N ALA A 19 -16.02 3.79 0.64
CA ALA A 19 -15.88 4.74 1.73
C ALA A 19 -16.54 6.09 1.42
N VAL A 20 -16.34 6.63 0.20
CA VAL A 20 -16.93 7.89 -0.26
C VAL A 20 -18.46 7.83 -0.35
N THR A 21 -18.99 6.71 -0.85
CA THR A 21 -20.44 6.57 -1.13
C THR A 21 -21.23 5.91 0.00
N ASN A 22 -20.57 5.49 1.08
CA ASN A 22 -21.24 4.86 2.21
C ASN A 22 -22.14 5.86 2.94
N LYS A 23 -23.46 5.60 2.87
CA LYS A 23 -24.51 6.40 3.50
C LYS A 23 -24.61 6.19 5.02
N ASN A 24 -24.02 5.12 5.54
CA ASN A 24 -24.01 4.80 6.97
C ASN A 24 -22.87 5.49 7.72
N LEU A 25 -21.98 6.22 7.02
CA LEU A 25 -20.89 6.97 7.63
C LEU A 25 -21.26 8.45 7.76
N THR A 26 -20.98 9.02 8.93
CA THR A 26 -20.99 10.48 9.09
C THR A 26 -19.88 11.12 8.26
N THR A 27 -19.99 12.42 7.96
CA THR A 27 -18.96 13.16 7.21
C THR A 27 -17.56 13.03 7.81
N TYR A 28 -17.47 13.07 9.14
CA TYR A 28 -16.22 12.89 9.86
C TYR A 28 -15.67 11.47 9.73
N GLN A 29 -16.50 10.44 9.95
CA GLN A 29 -16.09 9.04 9.79
C GLN A 29 -15.63 8.73 8.37
N ARG A 30 -16.36 9.24 7.36
CA ARG A 30 -15.99 9.11 5.96
C ARG A 30 -14.60 9.69 5.68
N SER A 31 -14.36 10.90 6.17
CA SER A 31 -13.08 11.59 5.98
C SER A 31 -11.92 10.83 6.66
N LEU A 32 -12.15 10.32 7.88
CA LEU A 32 -11.18 9.48 8.58
C LEU A 32 -10.87 8.18 7.81
N TRP A 33 -11.89 7.48 7.31
CA TRP A 33 -11.67 6.23 6.58
C TRP A 33 -10.90 6.45 5.27
N ILE A 34 -11.25 7.48 4.50
CA ILE A 34 -10.52 7.87 3.29
C ILE A 34 -9.05 8.17 3.64
N LEU A 35 -8.83 8.94 4.71
CA LEU A 35 -7.48 9.27 5.17
C LEU A 35 -6.69 8.01 5.55
N ILE A 36 -7.29 7.08 6.30
CA ILE A 36 -6.67 5.82 6.70
C ILE A 36 -6.27 4.98 5.47
N ILE A 37 -7.17 4.86 4.48
CA ILE A 37 -6.91 4.08 3.26
C ILE A 37 -5.72 4.66 2.49
N VAL A 38 -5.71 5.97 2.27
CA VAL A 38 -4.64 6.65 1.53
C VAL A 38 -3.31 6.61 2.28
N LEU A 39 -3.32 6.90 3.59
CA LEU A 39 -2.11 6.88 4.41
C LEU A 39 -1.55 5.47 4.57
N GLY A 40 -2.41 4.45 4.71
CA GLY A 40 -1.97 3.05 4.75
C GLY A 40 -1.19 2.65 3.50
N SER A 41 -1.68 3.04 2.32
CA SER A 41 -0.96 2.82 1.06
C SER A 41 0.35 3.60 0.98
N LEU A 42 0.34 4.87 1.43
CA LEU A 42 1.55 5.69 1.49
C LEU A 42 2.60 5.08 2.43
N LEU A 43 2.20 4.57 3.58
CA LEU A 43 3.09 3.89 4.52
C LEU A 43 3.72 2.65 3.87
N GLY A 44 2.94 1.81 3.18
CA GLY A 44 3.49 0.66 2.44
C GLY A 44 4.56 1.08 1.42
N TRP A 45 4.35 2.20 0.72
CA TRP A 45 5.32 2.75 -0.21
C TRP A 45 6.58 3.27 0.50
N LEU A 46 6.43 3.99 1.61
CA LEU A 46 7.55 4.46 2.43
C LEU A 46 8.37 3.30 3.00
N LEU A 47 7.71 2.23 3.48
CA LEU A 47 8.41 1.03 3.95
C LEU A 47 9.22 0.36 2.83
N TYR A 48 8.69 0.30 1.60
CA TYR A 48 9.44 -0.19 0.46
C TYR A 48 10.71 0.64 0.23
N TRP A 49 10.62 1.98 0.26
CA TRP A 49 11.79 2.84 0.11
C TRP A 49 12.76 2.75 1.28
N ALA A 50 12.27 2.64 2.51
CA ALA A 50 13.11 2.58 3.70
C ALA A 50 13.89 1.27 3.79
N ILE A 51 13.23 0.13 3.51
CA ILE A 51 13.75 -1.20 3.81
C ILE A 51 13.94 -2.04 2.54
N GLY A 52 12.96 -2.02 1.64
CA GLY A 52 12.88 -2.91 0.48
C GLY A 52 13.72 -2.50 -0.73
N LYS A 53 14.06 -1.21 -0.88
CA LYS A 53 14.68 -0.68 -2.12
C LYS A 53 16.06 -1.26 -2.42
N ASN A 54 16.80 -1.69 -1.39
CA ASN A 54 18.16 -2.22 -1.52
C ASN A 54 18.19 -3.76 -1.68
N GLY A 55 17.12 -4.36 -2.22
CA GLY A 55 16.99 -5.81 -2.38
C GLY A 55 18.26 -6.49 -2.91
N ASP A 56 18.58 -7.67 -2.38
CA ASP A 56 19.70 -8.57 -2.70
C ASP A 56 21.14 -8.03 -2.77
N ALA A 57 21.37 -6.72 -2.64
CA ALA A 57 22.71 -6.15 -2.57
C ALA A 57 23.51 -6.69 -1.37
N ARG A 58 22.82 -6.98 -0.25
CA ARG A 58 23.43 -7.67 0.91
C ARG A 58 23.68 -9.16 0.70
N THR A 59 22.88 -9.83 -0.13
CA THR A 59 23.01 -11.26 -0.41
C THR A 59 24.21 -11.53 -1.32
N ARG A 60 24.45 -10.69 -2.34
CA ARG A 60 25.60 -10.82 -3.26
C ARG A 60 26.96 -10.55 -2.62
N GLN A 61 27.06 -9.64 -1.65
CA GLN A 61 28.34 -9.38 -0.95
C GLN A 61 28.78 -10.53 -0.03
N ARG A 62 27.86 -11.36 0.48
CA ARG A 62 28.21 -12.55 1.28
C ARG A 62 28.63 -13.75 0.43
N GLY A 63 28.14 -13.88 -0.81
CA GLY A 63 28.50 -14.98 -1.71
C GLY A 63 29.87 -14.84 -2.38
N ASN A 64 30.38 -13.61 -2.53
CA ASN A 64 31.71 -13.36 -3.12
C ASN A 64 32.85 -13.34 -2.09
N ALA A 65 32.54 -13.56 -0.81
CA ALA A 65 33.50 -13.57 0.30
C ALA A 65 33.69 -14.97 0.92
N ALA A 66 33.15 -16.01 0.28
CA ALA A 66 33.30 -17.43 0.62
C ALA A 66 33.94 -18.16 -0.57
#